data_AF-A0A4D4MF26-F1
#
_entry.id   AF-A0A4D4MF26-F1
#
_cell.length_a   1.000
_cell.length_b   1.000
_cell.length_c   1.000
_cell.angle_alpha   90.00
_cell.angle_beta   90.00
_cell.angle_gamma   90.00
#
_symmetry.space_group_name_H-M   'P 1'
#
loop_
_entity.id
_entity.type
_entity.pdbx_description
1 polymer ?
#
loop_
_entity_poly.entity_id
_entity_poly.type
_entity_poly.pdbx_seq_one_letter_code
_entity_poly.pdbx_strand_id
1 'polypeptide(L)'
;MTDRVLELLRTRPDLAELAAFPFGFDVSRAYHVEAVHLASGAPLEPIAGDDTGGTYFLCGATAVLHASSEGDAVLLADSVGEALEILVRLPWWCENISAELDEEDLLAEVRAADHAAREEFAPELDAQRAALISGLGLPDRPLAELLAMSQSAAGRTEPDHVLLNSRELCAYRLEESFRQPLRDVVLGPGREVLERMRRGGLGAREEAAGDPVLRAGVLRAAQYDRRDGDLPLLRLLLEHESAARTERFEERRLAAVLVALHGREGDVSLLRSATGGQVTDSAEAVEWARAEEAKRYGRDVAAESEFTWIELARRQGRIERARVALIRMLDDTGPDADRLRELSRALERIGDYAQAARAQFNLLSLQDTAWDRASEAYVLARLERRRGDLVAAGRALERARAAVGAGGTTPGGADCQWHRRGLGRLITEQHLELTLAAAEAGDAELARATMGHGRLLLDTVGKESAKALSRLSTRAKWAVAGLRPPGA
;
A
#
# COMPACT_ATOMS: atom_id res chain seq x y z
N MET A 1 -22.88 11.57 12.24
CA MET A 1 -24.34 11.48 12.02
C MET A 1 -24.63 10.00 11.85
N THR A 2 -25.36 9.40 12.77
CA THR A 2 -25.67 7.97 12.71
C THR A 2 -26.62 7.72 11.55
N ASP A 3 -26.38 6.67 10.76
CA ASP A 3 -27.27 6.27 9.67
C ASP A 3 -28.68 5.97 10.24
N ARG A 4 -29.72 6.57 9.65
CA ARG A 4 -31.12 6.41 10.09
C ARG A 4 -31.54 4.95 10.13
N VAL A 5 -31.06 4.12 9.20
CA VAL A 5 -31.39 2.70 9.10
C VAL A 5 -30.79 1.94 10.28
N LEU A 6 -29.54 2.23 10.66
CA LEU A 6 -28.93 1.65 11.86
C LEU A 6 -29.66 2.08 13.14
N GLU A 7 -30.08 3.34 13.23
CA GLU A 7 -30.85 3.82 14.39
C GLU A 7 -32.20 3.09 14.50
N LEU A 8 -32.89 2.86 13.38
CA LEU A 8 -34.11 2.07 13.36
C LEU A 8 -33.86 0.63 13.82
N LEU A 9 -32.85 -0.06 13.29
CA LEU A 9 -32.52 -1.43 13.72
C LEU A 9 -32.16 -1.50 15.21
N ARG A 10 -31.47 -0.49 15.75
CA ARG A 10 -31.11 -0.44 17.18
C ARG A 10 -32.30 -0.15 18.10
N THR A 11 -33.35 0.49 17.59
CA THR A 11 -34.53 0.90 18.39
C THR A 11 -35.75 0.01 18.18
N ARG A 12 -35.78 -0.78 17.10
CA ARG A 12 -36.86 -1.68 16.72
C ARG A 12 -36.39 -3.14 16.68
N PRO A 13 -36.53 -3.88 17.79
CA PRO A 13 -36.12 -5.29 17.85
C PRO A 13 -36.78 -6.17 16.79
N ASP A 14 -38.02 -5.87 16.42
CA ASP A 14 -38.76 -6.59 15.38
C ASP A 14 -38.09 -6.47 14.00
N LEU A 15 -37.54 -5.29 13.66
CA LEU A 15 -36.79 -5.13 12.41
C LEU A 15 -35.37 -5.72 12.50
N ALA A 16 -34.75 -5.65 13.68
CA ALA A 16 -33.45 -6.26 13.91
C ALA A 16 -33.50 -7.78 13.75
N GLU A 17 -34.53 -8.44 14.29
CA GLU A 17 -34.75 -9.88 14.14
C GLU A 17 -34.95 -10.27 12.67
N LEU A 18 -35.76 -9.50 11.92
CA LEU A 18 -35.96 -9.72 10.48
C LEU A 18 -34.68 -9.50 9.66
N ALA A 19 -33.87 -8.49 10.00
CA ALA A 19 -32.59 -8.24 9.33
C ALA A 19 -31.58 -9.35 9.63
N ALA A 20 -31.54 -9.85 10.88
CA ALA A 20 -30.66 -10.92 11.30
C ALA A 20 -31.00 -12.25 10.60
N PHE A 21 -32.29 -12.62 10.56
CA PHE A 21 -32.74 -13.83 9.89
C PHE A 21 -34.03 -13.55 9.08
N PRO A 22 -34.07 -13.89 7.79
CA PRO A 22 -33.11 -14.74 7.07
C PRO A 22 -31.93 -13.99 6.43
N PHE A 23 -31.89 -12.65 6.46
CA PHE A 23 -31.00 -11.87 5.58
C PHE A 23 -29.55 -11.69 6.08
N GLY A 24 -29.19 -12.23 7.26
CA GLY A 24 -27.80 -12.30 7.70
C GLY A 24 -27.19 -10.98 8.15
N PHE A 25 -27.98 -9.99 8.55
CA PHE A 25 -27.52 -8.70 9.10
C PHE A 25 -27.92 -8.56 10.58
N ASP A 26 -27.14 -9.15 11.47
CA ASP A 26 -27.42 -9.17 12.91
C ASP A 26 -26.64 -8.07 13.66
N VAL A 27 -27.35 -7.02 14.07
CA VAL A 27 -26.78 -5.90 14.85
C VAL A 27 -26.34 -6.30 16.26
N SER A 28 -26.83 -7.43 16.80
CA SER A 28 -26.37 -7.95 18.09
C SER A 28 -25.00 -8.63 17.98
N ARG A 29 -24.58 -8.98 16.77
CA ARG A 29 -23.26 -9.53 16.42
C ARG A 29 -22.31 -8.47 15.85
N ALA A 30 -22.45 -7.21 16.26
CA ALA A 30 -21.58 -6.10 15.85
C ALA A 30 -20.19 -6.18 16.53
N TYR A 31 -19.48 -7.28 16.34
CA TYR A 31 -18.09 -7.46 16.78
C TYR A 31 -17.34 -8.31 15.77
N HIS A 32 -16.05 -8.03 15.61
CA HIS A 32 -15.16 -8.87 14.82
C HIS A 32 -14.26 -9.70 15.75
N VAL A 33 -13.95 -10.93 15.36
CA VAL A 33 -13.21 -11.89 16.20
C VAL A 33 -11.77 -11.45 16.47
N GLU A 34 -11.21 -10.65 15.58
CA GLU A 34 -9.87 -10.08 15.69
C GLU A 34 -9.86 -8.56 15.52
N ALA A 35 -8.79 -7.93 15.99
CA ALA A 35 -8.63 -6.49 15.84
C ALA A 35 -8.25 -6.17 14.39
N VAL A 36 -9.04 -5.33 13.72
CA VAL A 36 -8.81 -4.92 12.32
C VAL A 36 -8.88 -3.40 12.18
N HIS A 37 -8.24 -2.87 11.14
CA HIS A 37 -8.30 -1.45 10.78
C HIS A 37 -8.09 -1.27 9.27
N LEU A 38 -8.49 -0.11 8.74
CA LEU A 38 -8.23 0.23 7.34
C LEU A 38 -6.77 0.66 7.13
N ALA A 39 -6.15 0.24 6.04
CA ALA A 39 -4.79 0.63 5.66
C ALA A 39 -4.63 2.15 5.52
N SER A 40 -5.70 2.84 5.11
CA SER A 40 -5.79 4.30 5.02
C SER A 40 -5.81 5.00 6.38
N GLY A 41 -6.02 4.27 7.47
CA GLY A 41 -6.23 4.79 8.83
C GLY A 41 -7.61 5.42 9.05
N ALA A 42 -8.52 5.30 8.08
CA ALA A 42 -9.88 5.79 8.22
C ALA A 42 -10.65 5.03 9.32
N PRO A 43 -11.64 5.67 9.99
CA PRO A 43 -12.46 5.03 11.00
C PRO A 43 -13.19 3.79 10.47
N LEU A 44 -13.27 2.78 11.33
CA LEU A 44 -13.91 1.50 11.05
C LEU A 44 -14.72 1.09 12.29
N GLU A 45 -16.04 0.95 12.15
CA GLU A 45 -16.94 0.54 13.23
C GLU A 45 -17.65 -0.76 12.83
N PRO A 46 -17.59 -1.86 13.61
CA PRO A 46 -18.44 -3.02 13.35
C PRO A 46 -19.89 -2.65 13.65
N ILE A 47 -20.80 -2.91 12.70
CA ILE A 47 -22.21 -2.53 12.80
C ILE A 47 -23.17 -3.74 12.82
N ALA A 48 -22.76 -4.88 12.28
CA ALA A 48 -23.50 -6.13 12.30
C ALA A 48 -22.58 -7.32 12.00
N GLY A 49 -23.06 -8.53 12.24
CA GLY A 49 -22.42 -9.77 11.78
C GLY A 49 -23.41 -10.68 11.06
N ASP A 50 -22.89 -11.66 10.32
CA ASP A 50 -23.69 -12.73 9.73
C ASP A 50 -23.59 -14.03 10.54
N ASP A 51 -24.34 -15.05 10.13
CA ASP A 51 -24.36 -16.36 10.77
C ASP A 51 -23.17 -17.26 10.40
N THR A 52 -22.42 -16.92 9.35
CA THR A 52 -21.16 -17.55 8.92
C THR A 52 -19.93 -17.02 9.65
N GLY A 53 -20.10 -15.98 10.49
CA GLY A 53 -19.04 -15.34 11.27
C GLY A 53 -18.37 -14.16 10.57
N GLY A 54 -18.90 -13.71 9.44
CA GLY A 54 -18.52 -12.46 8.80
C GLY A 54 -19.04 -11.23 9.54
N THR A 55 -18.49 -10.07 9.21
CA THR A 55 -18.77 -8.80 9.89
C THR A 55 -18.97 -7.69 8.88
N TYR A 56 -20.01 -6.89 9.10
CA TYR A 56 -20.25 -5.64 8.37
C TYR A 56 -19.66 -4.48 9.16
N PHE A 57 -18.83 -3.69 8.50
CA PHE A 57 -18.23 -2.49 9.04
C PHE A 57 -18.75 -1.24 8.35
N LEU A 58 -18.98 -0.21 9.14
CA LEU A 58 -19.14 1.15 8.65
C LEU A 58 -17.75 1.77 8.45
N CYS A 59 -17.42 2.06 7.21
CA CYS A 59 -16.19 2.70 6.79
C CYS A 59 -16.40 4.21 6.63
N GLY A 60 -15.61 5.01 7.35
CA GLY A 60 -15.76 6.46 7.33
C GLY A 60 -17.13 6.87 7.88
N ALA A 61 -17.99 7.45 7.04
CA ALA A 61 -19.29 7.98 7.49
C ALA A 61 -20.52 7.16 7.02
N THR A 62 -20.44 6.43 5.91
CA THR A 62 -21.62 5.83 5.29
C THR A 62 -21.37 4.46 4.64
N ALA A 63 -20.21 4.24 4.03
CA ALA A 63 -19.98 3.05 3.23
C ALA A 63 -19.89 1.78 4.08
N VAL A 64 -20.36 0.66 3.53
CA VAL A 64 -20.42 -0.63 4.22
C VAL A 64 -19.42 -1.59 3.59
N LEU A 65 -18.46 -2.06 4.39
CA LEU A 65 -17.52 -3.11 4.04
C LEU A 65 -17.97 -4.41 4.70
N HIS A 66 -18.05 -5.50 3.94
CA HIS A 66 -18.22 -6.84 4.50
C HIS A 66 -16.85 -7.53 4.57
N ALA A 67 -16.56 -8.17 5.69
CA ALA A 67 -15.40 -9.03 5.87
C ALA A 67 -15.85 -10.43 6.25
N SER A 68 -15.46 -11.43 5.47
CA SER A 68 -15.76 -12.83 5.73
C SER A 68 -14.87 -13.38 6.85
N SER A 69 -15.34 -14.46 7.48
CA SER A 69 -14.54 -15.25 8.43
C SER A 69 -13.35 -15.95 7.76
N GLU A 70 -13.39 -16.15 6.44
CA GLU A 70 -12.33 -16.75 5.63
C GLU A 70 -11.21 -15.77 5.24
N GLY A 71 -11.35 -14.49 5.61
CA GLY A 71 -10.32 -13.47 5.38
C GLY A 71 -10.46 -12.73 4.05
N ASP A 72 -11.65 -12.67 3.46
CA ASP A 72 -11.97 -11.82 2.31
C ASP A 72 -12.68 -10.55 2.78
N ALA A 73 -12.45 -9.40 2.14
CA ALA A 73 -13.14 -8.16 2.45
C ALA A 73 -13.45 -7.36 1.20
N VAL A 74 -14.70 -6.87 1.10
CA VAL A 74 -15.20 -6.15 -0.07
C VAL A 74 -16.17 -5.04 0.34
N LEU A 75 -16.09 -3.91 -0.35
CA LEU A 75 -17.06 -2.84 -0.18
C LEU A 75 -18.40 -3.28 -0.80
N LEU A 76 -19.43 -3.39 0.02
CA LEU A 76 -20.75 -3.86 -0.39
C LEU A 76 -21.60 -2.72 -0.95
N ALA A 77 -21.58 -1.55 -0.31
CA ALA A 77 -22.47 -0.42 -0.63
C ALA A 77 -21.95 0.92 -0.09
N ASP A 78 -22.53 2.03 -0.56
CA ASP A 78 -22.19 3.38 -0.08
C ASP A 78 -22.97 3.82 1.17
N SER A 79 -23.99 3.05 1.58
CA SER A 79 -24.81 3.30 2.77
C SER A 79 -25.35 2.01 3.37
N VAL A 80 -25.79 2.06 4.64
CA VAL A 80 -26.40 0.89 5.30
C VAL A 80 -27.75 0.54 4.67
N GLY A 81 -28.52 1.55 4.26
CA GLY A 81 -29.78 1.31 3.56
C GLY A 81 -29.59 0.59 2.22
N GLU A 82 -28.58 0.97 1.45
CA GLU A 82 -28.23 0.30 0.20
C GLU A 82 -27.70 -1.11 0.44
N ALA A 83 -26.84 -1.31 1.45
CA ALA A 83 -26.37 -2.65 1.83
C ALA A 83 -27.55 -3.58 2.18
N LEU A 84 -28.50 -3.10 2.98
CA LEU A 84 -29.68 -3.90 3.35
C LEU A 84 -30.61 -4.13 2.18
N GLU A 85 -30.77 -3.18 1.26
CA GLU A 85 -31.54 -3.42 0.05
C GLU A 85 -30.91 -4.53 -0.80
N ILE A 86 -29.58 -4.51 -0.97
CA ILE A 86 -28.83 -5.57 -1.66
C ILE A 86 -29.03 -6.91 -0.94
N LEU A 87 -28.76 -7.01 0.36
CA LEU A 87 -28.88 -8.26 1.12
C LEU A 87 -30.32 -8.83 1.12
N VAL A 88 -31.32 -7.96 1.14
CA VAL A 88 -32.73 -8.36 1.19
C VAL A 88 -33.27 -8.75 -0.18
N ARG A 89 -32.71 -8.25 -1.28
CA ARG A 89 -33.24 -8.45 -2.65
C ARG A 89 -32.36 -9.32 -3.53
N LEU A 90 -31.07 -9.38 -3.25
CA LEU A 90 -30.05 -10.28 -3.82
C LEU A 90 -29.40 -11.07 -2.67
N PRO A 91 -30.15 -11.95 -2.00
CA PRO A 91 -29.68 -12.63 -0.80
C PRO A 91 -28.59 -13.66 -1.12
N TRP A 92 -27.78 -13.98 -0.10
CA TRP A 92 -26.57 -14.81 -0.23
C TRP A 92 -26.82 -16.23 -0.78
N TRP A 93 -28.04 -16.77 -0.64
CA TRP A 93 -28.42 -18.08 -1.20
C TRP A 93 -28.69 -18.04 -2.72
N CYS A 94 -28.59 -16.88 -3.37
CA CYS A 94 -28.69 -16.75 -4.82
C CYS A 94 -27.30 -16.90 -5.48
N GLU A 95 -26.87 -18.14 -5.71
CA GLU A 95 -25.52 -18.45 -6.20
C GLU A 95 -25.30 -18.16 -7.70
N ASN A 96 -26.35 -18.12 -8.51
CA ASN A 96 -26.25 -18.01 -9.98
C ASN A 96 -26.37 -16.56 -10.52
N ILE A 97 -26.17 -15.55 -9.68
CA ILE A 97 -26.32 -14.15 -10.08
C ILE A 97 -25.06 -13.65 -10.77
N SER A 98 -25.22 -13.06 -11.97
CA SER A 98 -24.12 -12.46 -12.72
C SER A 98 -24.55 -11.17 -13.41
N ALA A 99 -23.58 -10.32 -13.75
CA ALA A 99 -23.82 -9.06 -14.47
C ALA A 99 -24.26 -9.25 -15.94
N GLU A 100 -24.17 -10.46 -16.46
CA GLU A 100 -24.54 -10.77 -17.85
C GLU A 100 -26.03 -11.04 -18.01
N LEU A 101 -26.72 -11.33 -16.91
CA LEU A 101 -28.15 -11.58 -16.88
C LEU A 101 -28.92 -10.26 -17.01
N ASP A 102 -30.02 -10.30 -17.75
CA ASP A 102 -30.96 -9.19 -17.78
C ASP A 102 -31.89 -9.21 -16.54
N GLU A 103 -32.75 -8.20 -16.41
CA GLU A 103 -33.67 -8.09 -15.28
C GLU A 103 -34.62 -9.28 -15.17
N GLU A 104 -35.08 -9.85 -16.29
CA GLU A 104 -36.03 -10.96 -16.29
C GLU A 104 -35.35 -12.25 -15.80
N ASP A 105 -34.15 -12.51 -16.30
CA ASP A 105 -33.33 -13.66 -15.89
C ASP A 105 -32.88 -13.54 -14.43
N LEU A 106 -32.45 -12.35 -13.98
CA LEU A 106 -32.12 -12.10 -12.57
C LEU A 106 -33.31 -12.38 -11.64
N LEU A 107 -34.51 -11.91 -12.02
CA LEU A 107 -35.72 -12.18 -11.26
C LEU A 107 -36.07 -13.67 -11.24
N ALA A 108 -35.83 -14.39 -12.33
CA ALA A 108 -36.06 -15.83 -12.39
C ALA A 108 -35.12 -16.60 -11.44
N GLU A 109 -33.83 -16.27 -11.43
CA GLU A 109 -32.85 -16.89 -10.53
C GLU A 109 -33.16 -16.60 -9.06
N VAL A 110 -33.46 -15.34 -8.71
CA VAL A 110 -33.85 -14.99 -7.33
C VAL A 110 -35.12 -15.74 -6.90
N ARG A 111 -36.12 -15.86 -7.78
CA ARG A 111 -37.36 -16.62 -7.48
C ARG A 111 -37.08 -18.11 -7.25
N ALA A 112 -36.18 -18.70 -8.03
CA ALA A 112 -35.79 -20.09 -7.89
C ALA A 112 -35.06 -20.33 -6.57
N ALA A 113 -34.10 -19.47 -6.23
CA ALA A 113 -33.35 -19.53 -4.98
C ALA A 113 -34.26 -19.30 -3.76
N ASP A 114 -35.17 -18.32 -3.84
CA ASP A 114 -36.17 -18.06 -2.80
C ASP A 114 -37.13 -19.23 -2.61
N HIS A 115 -37.46 -19.98 -3.68
CA HIS A 115 -38.31 -21.17 -3.55
C HIS A 115 -37.63 -22.22 -2.68
N ALA A 116 -36.34 -22.51 -2.92
CA ALA A 116 -35.56 -23.42 -2.09
C ALA A 116 -35.43 -22.91 -0.64
N ALA A 117 -35.13 -21.62 -0.44
CA ALA A 117 -35.03 -21.03 0.90
C ALA A 117 -36.33 -21.17 1.71
N ARG A 118 -37.50 -21.00 1.07
CA ARG A 118 -38.81 -21.20 1.72
C ARG A 118 -39.02 -22.64 2.21
N GLU A 119 -38.51 -23.61 1.47
CA GLU A 119 -38.62 -25.03 1.84
C GLU A 119 -37.64 -25.42 2.95
N GLU A 120 -36.45 -24.83 2.96
CA GLU A 120 -35.36 -25.25 3.85
C GLU A 120 -35.36 -24.53 5.20
N PHE A 121 -35.44 -23.19 5.21
CA PHE A 121 -35.19 -22.42 6.44
C PHE A 121 -36.06 -21.17 6.63
N ALA A 122 -36.67 -20.60 5.59
CA ALA A 122 -37.41 -19.33 5.65
C ALA A 122 -38.84 -19.44 5.07
N PRO A 123 -39.76 -20.22 5.69
CA PRO A 123 -41.10 -20.45 5.14
C PRO A 123 -41.95 -19.18 4.98
N GLU A 124 -41.66 -18.13 5.75
CA GLU A 124 -42.36 -16.83 5.72
C GLU A 124 -41.59 -15.74 4.96
N LEU A 125 -40.62 -16.11 4.12
CA LEU A 125 -39.67 -15.21 3.45
C LEU A 125 -40.33 -13.98 2.82
N ASP A 126 -41.44 -14.13 2.08
CA ASP A 126 -42.09 -13.03 1.39
C ASP A 126 -42.67 -11.99 2.36
N ALA A 127 -43.31 -12.46 3.44
CA ALA A 127 -43.87 -11.60 4.46
C ALA A 127 -42.76 -10.89 5.26
N GLN A 128 -41.70 -11.63 5.60
CA GLN A 128 -40.51 -11.10 6.29
C GLN A 128 -39.80 -10.03 5.45
N ARG A 129 -39.56 -10.32 4.16
CA ARG A 129 -38.96 -9.39 3.18
C ARG A 129 -39.77 -8.12 3.05
N ALA A 130 -41.08 -8.25 2.82
CA ALA A 130 -41.98 -7.10 2.67
C ALA A 130 -42.05 -6.25 3.95
N ALA A 131 -42.10 -6.89 5.13
CA ALA A 131 -42.12 -6.20 6.41
C ALA A 131 -40.82 -5.42 6.66
N LEU A 132 -39.67 -6.00 6.31
CA LEU A 132 -38.37 -5.36 6.49
C LEU A 132 -38.18 -4.17 5.53
N ILE A 133 -38.47 -4.36 4.24
CA ILE A 133 -38.40 -3.29 3.22
C ILE A 133 -39.29 -2.11 3.64
N SER A 134 -40.55 -2.38 3.99
CA SER A 134 -41.50 -1.36 4.42
C SER A 134 -41.08 -0.70 5.74
N GLY A 135 -40.63 -1.49 6.72
CA GLY A 135 -40.26 -1.01 8.05
C GLY A 135 -39.03 -0.12 8.08
N LEU A 136 -38.05 -0.39 7.21
CA LEU A 136 -36.85 0.44 7.04
C LEU A 136 -37.02 1.55 5.99
N GLY A 137 -38.07 1.47 5.16
CA GLY A 137 -38.30 2.40 4.05
C GLY A 137 -37.26 2.24 2.94
N LEU A 138 -36.85 1.00 2.66
CA LEU A 138 -35.91 0.69 1.57
C LEU A 138 -36.60 0.94 0.22
N PRO A 139 -35.87 1.43 -0.79
CA PRO A 139 -36.43 1.59 -2.12
C PRO A 139 -36.60 0.24 -2.82
N ASP A 140 -37.30 0.27 -3.95
CA ASP A 140 -37.58 -0.91 -4.79
C ASP A 140 -36.92 -0.72 -6.17
N ARG A 141 -35.58 -0.73 -6.21
CA ARG A 141 -34.80 -0.59 -7.44
C ARG A 141 -34.87 -1.83 -8.34
N PRO A 142 -34.59 -1.76 -9.64
CA PRO A 142 -34.35 -2.98 -10.45
C PRO A 142 -33.19 -3.81 -9.88
N LEU A 143 -33.25 -5.14 -10.00
CA LEU A 143 -32.17 -6.03 -9.53
C LEU A 143 -30.86 -5.78 -10.29
N ALA A 144 -30.95 -5.50 -11.59
CA ALA A 144 -29.78 -5.15 -12.39
C ALA A 144 -29.11 -3.85 -11.91
N GLU A 145 -29.90 -2.88 -11.42
CA GLU A 145 -29.37 -1.66 -10.81
C GLU A 145 -28.64 -1.98 -9.50
N LEU A 146 -29.22 -2.80 -8.62
CA LEU A 146 -28.59 -3.19 -7.35
C LEU A 146 -27.29 -3.97 -7.57
N LEU A 147 -27.27 -4.89 -8.53
CA LEU A 147 -26.07 -5.65 -8.87
C LEU A 147 -24.97 -4.73 -9.42
N ALA A 148 -25.32 -3.80 -10.30
CA ALA A 148 -24.38 -2.82 -10.83
C ALA A 148 -23.82 -1.90 -9.73
N MET A 149 -24.66 -1.48 -8.77
CA MET A 149 -24.24 -0.70 -7.61
C MET A 149 -23.28 -1.51 -6.73
N SER A 150 -23.61 -2.76 -6.41
CA SER A 150 -22.74 -3.66 -5.62
C SER A 150 -21.39 -3.89 -6.30
N GLN A 151 -21.37 -4.13 -7.61
CA GLN A 151 -20.12 -4.31 -8.37
C GLN A 151 -19.30 -3.01 -8.44
N SER A 152 -19.99 -1.87 -8.58
CA SER A 152 -19.33 -0.56 -8.55
C SER A 152 -18.73 -0.25 -7.18
N ALA A 153 -19.40 -0.64 -6.09
CA ALA A 153 -18.85 -0.57 -4.74
C ALA A 153 -17.64 -1.50 -4.59
N ALA A 154 -17.77 -2.76 -4.99
CA ALA A 154 -16.69 -3.75 -4.91
C ALA A 154 -15.42 -3.29 -5.66
N GLY A 155 -15.55 -2.74 -6.87
CA GLY A 155 -14.44 -2.17 -7.63
C GLY A 155 -13.79 -0.92 -7.03
N ARG A 156 -14.43 -0.29 -6.03
CA ARG A 156 -13.88 0.83 -5.25
C ARG A 156 -13.27 0.42 -3.91
N THR A 157 -13.31 -0.87 -3.56
CA THR A 157 -12.70 -1.38 -2.33
C THR A 157 -11.24 -0.93 -2.21
N GLU A 158 -10.48 -1.08 -3.29
CA GLU A 158 -9.10 -0.59 -3.35
C GLU A 158 -9.02 0.80 -4.03
N PRO A 159 -8.32 1.77 -3.40
CA PRO A 159 -7.33 1.57 -2.35
C PRO A 159 -7.80 1.91 -0.92
N ASP A 160 -8.96 2.54 -0.77
CA ASP A 160 -9.30 3.27 0.46
C ASP A 160 -9.89 2.37 1.56
N HIS A 161 -10.38 1.19 1.20
CA HIS A 161 -11.08 0.25 2.09
C HIS A 161 -10.33 -1.08 2.28
N VAL A 162 -9.00 -1.08 2.11
CA VAL A 162 -8.19 -2.27 2.39
C VAL A 162 -8.18 -2.55 3.89
N LEU A 163 -8.81 -3.67 4.28
CA LEU A 163 -8.86 -4.13 5.66
C LEU A 163 -7.59 -4.89 6.02
N LEU A 164 -6.97 -4.51 7.14
CA LEU A 164 -5.77 -5.13 7.69
C LEU A 164 -6.06 -5.77 9.04
N ASN A 165 -5.49 -6.96 9.26
CA ASN A 165 -5.33 -7.49 10.60
C ASN A 165 -4.40 -6.56 11.41
N SER A 166 -4.82 -6.13 12.60
CA SER A 166 -4.07 -5.13 13.38
C SER A 166 -2.78 -5.65 14.01
N ARG A 167 -2.67 -6.97 14.15
CA ARG A 167 -1.50 -7.65 14.72
C ARG A 167 -0.53 -8.08 13.64
N GLU A 168 -1.02 -8.80 12.63
CA GLU A 168 -0.21 -9.39 11.57
C GLU A 168 0.04 -8.41 10.43
N LEU A 169 -0.81 -7.38 10.28
CA LEU A 169 -0.78 -6.39 9.21
C LEU A 169 -0.97 -6.97 7.81
N CYS A 170 -1.39 -8.22 7.69
CA CYS A 170 -1.80 -8.83 6.42
C CYS A 170 -3.15 -8.25 5.97
N ALA A 171 -3.31 -8.05 4.66
CA ALA A 171 -4.57 -7.57 4.12
C ALA A 171 -5.55 -8.72 3.88
N TYR A 172 -6.82 -8.46 4.15
CA TYR A 172 -7.91 -9.32 3.73
C TYR A 172 -7.93 -9.38 2.20
N ARG A 173 -8.21 -10.56 1.66
CA ARG A 173 -8.23 -10.80 0.22
C ARG A 173 -9.40 -10.04 -0.43
N LEU A 174 -9.16 -9.56 -1.64
CA LEU A 174 -10.18 -9.07 -2.56
C LEU A 174 -10.15 -9.92 -3.82
N GLU A 175 -11.31 -10.26 -4.38
CA GLU A 175 -11.38 -10.98 -5.65
C GLU A 175 -10.63 -10.23 -6.76
N GLU A 176 -9.88 -10.97 -7.59
CA GLU A 176 -9.01 -10.38 -8.62
C GLU A 176 -9.80 -9.56 -9.65
N SER A 177 -11.05 -9.92 -9.94
CA SER A 177 -11.94 -9.20 -10.87
C SER A 177 -12.23 -7.76 -10.42
N PHE A 178 -12.22 -7.49 -9.11
CA PHE A 178 -12.41 -6.15 -8.55
C PHE A 178 -11.11 -5.36 -8.40
N ARG A 179 -9.95 -5.99 -8.62
CA ARG A 179 -8.66 -5.31 -8.51
C ARG A 179 -8.33 -4.59 -9.81
N GLN A 180 -7.98 -3.31 -9.69
CA GLN A 180 -7.46 -2.55 -10.82
C GLN A 180 -5.92 -2.64 -10.85
N PRO A 181 -5.30 -3.16 -11.93
CA PRO A 181 -3.85 -3.22 -12.02
C PRO A 181 -3.22 -1.83 -11.88
N LEU A 182 -2.26 -1.68 -10.97
CA LEU A 182 -1.61 -0.38 -10.71
C LEU A 182 -1.03 0.24 -11.98
N ARG A 183 -0.47 -0.59 -12.88
CA ARG A 183 0.07 -0.18 -14.18
C ARG A 183 -0.94 0.61 -15.02
N ASP A 184 -2.20 0.18 -15.07
CA ASP A 184 -3.22 0.82 -15.90
C ASP A 184 -3.67 2.13 -15.28
N VAL A 185 -3.75 2.18 -13.95
CA VAL A 185 -4.02 3.39 -13.16
C VAL A 185 -2.97 4.47 -13.43
N VAL A 186 -1.68 4.12 -13.40
CA VAL A 186 -0.59 5.10 -13.52
C VAL A 186 -0.24 5.46 -14.97
N LEU A 187 -0.52 4.58 -15.93
CA LEU A 187 -0.29 4.85 -17.36
C LEU A 187 -1.43 5.66 -17.99
N GLY A 188 -2.65 5.59 -17.45
CA GLY A 188 -3.83 6.30 -17.97
C GLY A 188 -3.58 7.77 -18.35
N PRO A 189 -3.12 8.63 -17.41
CA PRO A 189 -2.84 10.04 -17.72
C PRO A 189 -1.82 10.22 -18.85
N GLY A 190 -0.75 9.41 -18.85
CA GLY A 190 0.28 9.45 -19.89
C GLY A 190 -0.26 9.06 -21.27
N ARG A 191 -1.11 8.03 -21.33
CA ARG A 191 -1.78 7.57 -22.56
C ARG A 191 -2.71 8.65 -23.13
N GLU A 192 -3.51 9.29 -22.28
CA GLU A 192 -4.41 10.38 -22.69
C GLU A 192 -3.66 11.57 -23.28
N VAL A 193 -2.58 12.00 -22.63
CA VAL A 193 -1.76 13.14 -23.09
C VAL A 193 -1.00 12.80 -24.36
N LEU A 194 -0.43 11.59 -24.46
CA LEU A 194 0.23 11.11 -25.67
C LEU A 194 -0.73 11.14 -26.88
N GLU A 195 -1.97 10.67 -26.70
CA GLU A 195 -2.99 10.72 -27.75
C GLU A 195 -3.37 12.16 -28.13
N ARG A 196 -3.47 13.09 -27.17
CA ARG A 196 -3.68 14.52 -27.48
C ARG A 196 -2.50 15.12 -28.26
N MET A 197 -1.26 14.77 -27.90
CA MET A 197 -0.05 15.23 -28.59
C MET A 197 0.00 14.74 -30.05
N ARG A 198 -0.43 13.50 -30.29
CA ARG A 198 -0.54 12.90 -31.64
C ARG A 198 -1.59 13.57 -32.51
N ARG A 199 -2.70 14.03 -31.92
CA ARG A 199 -3.74 14.83 -32.61
C ARG A 199 -3.31 16.28 -32.89
N GLY A 200 -2.09 16.67 -32.51
CA GLY A 200 -1.55 18.00 -32.79
C GLY A 200 -1.91 19.08 -31.77
N GLY A 201 -2.39 18.71 -30.57
CA GLY A 201 -2.68 19.67 -29.51
C GLY A 201 -1.41 20.31 -28.95
N LEU A 202 -1.14 21.58 -29.29
CA LEU A 202 0.05 22.31 -28.83
C LEU A 202 0.12 22.42 -27.30
N GLY A 203 -1.02 22.70 -26.64
CA GLY A 203 -1.09 22.74 -25.18
C GLY A 203 -0.71 21.41 -24.50
N ALA A 204 -0.99 20.26 -25.14
CA ALA A 204 -0.61 18.96 -24.59
C ALA A 204 0.91 18.72 -24.63
N ARG A 205 1.61 19.29 -25.62
CA ARG A 205 3.07 19.20 -25.72
C ARG A 205 3.74 20.04 -24.65
N GLU A 206 3.26 21.26 -24.44
CA GLU A 206 3.77 22.17 -23.39
C GLU A 206 3.51 21.61 -22.00
N GLU A 207 2.32 21.05 -21.77
CA GLU A 207 1.93 20.38 -20.53
C GLU A 207 2.86 19.20 -20.20
N ALA A 208 3.04 18.26 -21.15
CA ALA A 208 3.93 17.11 -20.98
C ALA A 208 5.41 17.54 -20.83
N ALA A 209 5.83 18.59 -21.52
CA ALA A 209 7.19 19.11 -21.42
C ALA A 209 7.46 19.80 -20.07
N GLY A 210 6.48 20.55 -19.55
CA GLY A 210 6.60 21.34 -18.32
C GLY A 210 6.51 20.52 -17.03
N ASP A 211 5.73 19.43 -17.03
CA ASP A 211 5.54 18.58 -15.85
C ASP A 211 6.41 17.30 -15.92
N PRO A 212 7.43 17.14 -15.06
CA PRO A 212 8.29 15.94 -15.07
C PRO A 212 7.56 14.64 -14.70
N VAL A 213 6.47 14.71 -13.93
CA VAL A 213 5.68 13.54 -13.56
C VAL A 213 4.86 13.07 -14.75
N LEU A 214 4.19 14.01 -15.41
CA LEU A 214 3.41 13.72 -16.61
C LEU A 214 4.31 13.23 -17.75
N ARG A 215 5.48 13.87 -17.93
CA ARG A 215 6.48 13.48 -18.93
C ARG A 215 6.92 12.03 -18.77
N ALA A 216 7.20 11.60 -17.54
CA ALA A 216 7.54 10.21 -17.24
C ALA A 216 6.40 9.25 -17.65
N GLY A 217 5.15 9.62 -17.36
CA GLY A 217 3.97 8.85 -17.79
C GLY A 217 3.84 8.76 -19.31
N VAL A 218 4.05 9.87 -20.04
CA VAL A 218 4.01 9.90 -21.51
C VAL A 218 5.12 9.06 -22.12
N LEU A 219 6.36 9.14 -21.62
CA LEU A 219 7.47 8.31 -22.09
C LEU A 219 7.20 6.82 -21.87
N ARG A 220 6.66 6.45 -20.71
CA ARG A 220 6.25 5.06 -20.44
C ARG A 220 5.10 4.62 -21.33
N ALA A 221 4.08 5.46 -21.56
CA ALA A 221 3.02 5.13 -22.51
C ALA A 221 3.57 4.91 -23.94
N ALA A 222 4.47 5.77 -24.40
CA ALA A 222 5.12 5.66 -25.70
C ALA A 222 6.02 4.41 -25.83
N GLN A 223 6.67 3.99 -24.73
CA GLN A 223 7.48 2.76 -24.68
C GLN A 223 6.69 1.53 -25.11
N TYR A 224 5.42 1.41 -24.69
CA TYR A 224 4.59 0.23 -24.96
C TYR A 224 3.71 0.37 -26.21
N ASP A 225 3.18 1.57 -26.49
CA ASP A 225 2.27 1.79 -27.64
C ASP A 225 2.99 2.06 -28.98
N ARG A 226 4.28 2.44 -28.94
CA ARG A 226 5.22 2.56 -30.08
C ARG A 226 4.61 2.94 -31.44
N ARG A 227 4.73 4.22 -31.85
CA ARG A 227 4.39 4.64 -33.23
C ARG A 227 5.55 5.35 -33.90
N ASP A 228 5.81 5.01 -35.16
CA ASP A 228 6.90 5.63 -35.94
C ASP A 228 6.77 7.15 -36.06
N GLY A 229 5.53 7.66 -36.06
CA GLY A 229 5.22 9.08 -36.10
C GLY A 229 5.52 9.86 -34.80
N ASP A 230 5.88 9.17 -33.71
CA ASP A 230 6.12 9.82 -32.42
C ASP A 230 7.50 10.50 -32.33
N LEU A 231 8.41 10.28 -33.29
CA LEU A 231 9.79 10.79 -33.23
C LEU A 231 9.91 12.30 -32.93
N PRO A 232 9.13 13.21 -33.56
CA PRO A 232 9.19 14.64 -33.21
C PRO A 232 8.78 14.92 -31.76
N LEU A 233 7.83 14.16 -31.22
CA LEU A 233 7.41 14.27 -29.82
C LEU A 233 8.50 13.74 -28.88
N LEU A 234 9.09 12.59 -29.21
CA LEU A 234 10.14 11.97 -28.40
C LEU A 234 11.39 12.85 -28.31
N ARG A 235 11.77 13.53 -29.39
CA ARG A 235 12.85 14.54 -29.39
C ARG A 235 12.58 15.67 -28.41
N LEU A 236 11.38 16.26 -28.46
CA LEU A 236 10.95 17.30 -27.53
C LEU A 236 11.09 16.83 -26.08
N LEU A 237 10.58 15.64 -25.75
CA LEU A 237 10.66 15.12 -24.38
C LEU A 237 12.11 14.87 -23.94
N LEU A 238 12.96 14.35 -24.83
CA LEU A 238 14.38 14.11 -24.55
C LEU A 238 15.16 15.40 -24.30
N GLU A 239 14.88 16.47 -25.06
CA GLU A 239 15.46 17.79 -24.85
C GLU A 239 15.12 18.32 -23.46
N HIS A 240 13.84 18.22 -23.05
CA HIS A 240 13.39 18.62 -21.72
C HIS A 240 14.03 17.80 -20.60
N GLU A 241 14.14 16.47 -20.75
CA GLU A 241 14.84 15.61 -19.79
C GLU A 241 16.35 15.90 -19.71
N SER A 242 16.95 16.36 -20.80
CA SER A 242 18.38 16.69 -20.83
C SER A 242 18.68 18.07 -20.24
N ALA A 243 17.73 19.02 -20.36
CA ALA A 243 17.82 20.35 -19.79
C ALA A 243 17.47 20.37 -18.29
N ALA A 244 16.54 19.51 -17.86
CA ALA A 244 16.23 19.32 -16.46
C ALA A 244 17.49 18.76 -15.76
N ARG A 245 18.17 19.58 -14.94
CA ARG A 245 19.27 19.15 -14.07
C ARG A 245 18.77 18.25 -12.91
N THR A 246 17.85 17.36 -13.20
CA THR A 246 17.29 16.42 -12.23
C THR A 246 18.22 15.22 -12.10
N GLU A 247 18.40 14.74 -10.87
CA GLU A 247 19.20 13.56 -10.53
C GLU A 247 18.65 12.23 -11.11
N ARG A 248 17.63 12.29 -11.97
CA ARG A 248 16.88 11.14 -12.47
C ARG A 248 17.33 10.75 -13.87
N PHE A 249 18.22 9.77 -13.92
CA PHE A 249 18.81 9.26 -15.16
C PHE A 249 17.85 8.36 -15.96
N GLU A 250 16.82 7.79 -15.33
CA GLU A 250 15.98 6.75 -15.93
C GLU A 250 15.07 7.26 -17.04
N GLU A 251 14.36 8.37 -16.81
CA GLU A 251 13.46 8.94 -17.83
C GLU A 251 14.23 9.52 -19.01
N ARG A 252 15.35 10.19 -18.74
CA ARG A 252 16.27 10.66 -19.78
C ARG A 252 16.83 9.50 -20.61
N ARG A 253 17.22 8.41 -19.94
CA ARG A 253 17.75 7.22 -20.62
C ARG A 253 16.67 6.51 -21.43
N LEU A 254 15.45 6.36 -20.89
CA LEU A 254 14.30 5.85 -21.63
C LEU A 254 14.03 6.71 -22.87
N ALA A 255 13.90 8.02 -22.73
CA ALA A 255 13.69 8.94 -23.86
C ALA A 255 14.79 8.81 -24.93
N ALA A 256 16.06 8.71 -24.51
CA ALA A 256 17.18 8.48 -25.41
C ALA A 256 17.07 7.13 -26.15
N VAL A 257 16.67 6.05 -25.47
CA VAL A 257 16.40 4.74 -26.09
C VAL A 257 15.28 4.87 -27.12
N LEU A 258 14.17 5.53 -26.79
CA LEU A 258 13.04 5.70 -27.70
C LEU A 258 13.44 6.46 -28.98
N VAL A 259 14.22 7.55 -28.86
CA VAL A 259 14.72 8.33 -30.01
C VAL A 259 15.75 7.53 -30.83
N ALA A 260 16.71 6.89 -30.15
CA ALA A 260 17.81 6.17 -30.79
C ALA A 260 17.35 5.01 -31.68
N LEU A 261 16.22 4.37 -31.35
CA LEU A 261 15.62 3.30 -32.16
C LEU A 261 15.22 3.73 -33.58
N HIS A 262 15.04 5.03 -33.82
CA HIS A 262 14.74 5.55 -35.17
C HIS A 262 16.00 5.74 -36.04
N GLY A 263 17.21 5.66 -35.47
CA GLY A 263 18.47 5.63 -36.21
C GLY A 263 18.74 6.85 -37.11
N ARG A 264 18.27 8.05 -36.74
CA ARG A 264 18.47 9.26 -37.54
C ARG A 264 19.79 9.95 -37.20
N GLU A 265 20.59 10.28 -38.21
CA GLU A 265 21.86 11.00 -38.02
C GLU A 265 21.69 12.35 -37.30
N GLY A 266 20.58 13.05 -37.57
CA GLY A 266 20.27 14.33 -36.93
C GLY A 266 20.11 14.26 -35.40
N ASP A 267 19.90 13.08 -34.83
CA ASP A 267 19.68 12.90 -33.38
C ASP A 267 20.97 12.59 -32.61
N VAL A 268 22.07 12.29 -33.31
CA VAL A 268 23.33 11.82 -32.68
C VAL A 268 23.87 12.82 -31.66
N SER A 269 23.81 14.13 -31.94
CA SER A 269 24.29 15.15 -30.98
C SER A 269 23.47 15.17 -29.69
N LEU A 270 22.15 15.05 -29.81
CA LEU A 270 21.24 15.03 -28.67
C LEU A 270 21.43 13.75 -27.85
N LEU A 271 21.51 12.60 -28.52
CA LEU A 271 21.75 11.30 -27.90
C LEU A 271 23.11 11.24 -27.19
N ARG A 272 24.17 11.76 -27.81
CA ARG A 272 25.50 11.83 -27.20
C ARG A 272 25.47 12.62 -25.89
N SER A 273 24.77 13.76 -25.87
CA SER A 273 24.61 14.56 -24.66
C SER A 273 23.80 13.82 -23.59
N ALA A 274 22.67 13.20 -23.96
CA ALA A 274 21.77 12.52 -23.03
C ALA A 274 22.38 11.24 -22.41
N THR A 275 23.27 10.57 -23.14
CA THR A 275 23.93 9.32 -22.75
C THR A 275 25.30 9.52 -22.12
N GLY A 276 25.77 10.77 -21.98
CA GLY A 276 27.12 11.04 -21.46
C GLY A 276 28.23 10.54 -22.39
N GLY A 277 27.99 10.50 -23.70
CA GLY A 277 28.97 10.11 -24.71
C GLY A 277 28.98 8.65 -25.13
N GLN A 278 28.07 7.81 -24.61
CA GLN A 278 28.01 6.38 -24.98
C GLN A 278 27.54 6.16 -26.42
N VAL A 279 26.79 7.10 -27.00
CA VAL A 279 26.35 7.05 -28.39
C VAL A 279 27.17 8.03 -29.22
N THR A 280 27.92 7.54 -30.21
CA THR A 280 28.81 8.36 -31.04
C THR A 280 28.35 8.52 -32.48
N ASP A 281 27.64 7.54 -33.03
CA ASP A 281 27.02 7.59 -34.36
C ASP A 281 25.60 6.98 -34.39
N SER A 282 24.94 7.05 -35.55
CA SER A 282 23.55 6.60 -35.71
C SER A 282 23.38 5.07 -35.75
N ALA A 283 24.41 4.33 -36.16
CA ALA A 283 24.35 2.86 -36.18
C ALA A 283 24.52 2.32 -34.75
N GLU A 284 25.53 2.84 -34.03
CA GLU A 284 25.77 2.55 -32.62
C GLU A 284 24.56 2.95 -31.76
N ALA A 285 23.87 4.06 -32.08
CA ALA A 285 22.66 4.47 -31.39
C ALA A 285 21.58 3.37 -31.38
N VAL A 286 21.33 2.74 -32.54
CA VAL A 286 20.31 1.69 -32.67
C VAL A 286 20.75 0.42 -31.92
N GLU A 287 22.02 0.03 -32.01
CA GLU A 287 22.55 -1.13 -31.30
C GLU A 287 22.50 -0.95 -29.78
N TRP A 288 22.94 0.22 -29.29
CA TRP A 288 22.83 0.61 -27.89
C TRP A 288 21.38 0.56 -27.42
N ALA A 289 20.45 1.16 -28.17
CA ALA A 289 19.05 1.20 -27.79
C ALA A 289 18.40 -0.19 -27.75
N ARG A 290 18.73 -1.08 -28.69
CA ARG A 290 18.29 -2.49 -28.67
C ARG A 290 18.85 -3.25 -27.46
N ALA A 291 20.10 -3.01 -27.11
CA ALA A 291 20.70 -3.61 -25.92
C ALA A 291 20.03 -3.12 -24.62
N GLU A 292 19.62 -1.85 -24.57
CA GLU A 292 18.87 -1.28 -23.44
C GLU A 292 17.41 -1.77 -23.40
N GLU A 293 16.73 -1.90 -24.54
CA GLU A 293 15.39 -2.53 -24.61
C GLU A 293 15.44 -3.97 -24.08
N ALA A 294 16.46 -4.75 -24.46
CA ALA A 294 16.61 -6.13 -24.01
C ALA A 294 16.90 -6.27 -22.51
N LYS A 295 17.53 -5.25 -21.89
CA LYS A 295 17.93 -5.28 -20.48
C LYS A 295 16.91 -4.64 -19.55
N ARG A 296 16.26 -3.56 -19.96
CA ARG A 296 15.57 -2.66 -19.03
C ARG A 296 14.30 -1.99 -19.56
N TYR A 297 14.23 -1.69 -20.86
CA TYR A 297 13.12 -0.94 -21.44
C TYR A 297 12.37 -1.74 -22.49
N GLY A 298 12.05 -2.99 -22.15
CA GLY A 298 11.33 -3.92 -23.02
C GLY A 298 9.93 -3.40 -23.38
N ARG A 299 9.29 -4.08 -24.34
CA ARG A 299 7.94 -3.72 -24.83
C ARG A 299 6.82 -4.47 -24.12
N ASP A 300 7.16 -5.51 -23.36
CA ASP A 300 6.17 -6.23 -22.58
C ASP A 300 5.90 -5.47 -21.27
N VAL A 301 4.68 -4.95 -21.15
CA VAL A 301 4.23 -4.23 -19.95
C VAL A 301 4.11 -5.16 -18.74
N ALA A 302 3.84 -6.45 -18.95
CA ALA A 302 3.71 -7.43 -17.88
C ALA A 302 5.06 -7.84 -17.30
N ALA A 303 6.14 -7.73 -18.08
CA ALA A 303 7.52 -8.00 -17.64
C ALA A 303 8.16 -6.82 -16.87
N GLU A 304 7.54 -5.63 -16.88
CA GLU A 304 8.06 -4.48 -16.14
C GLU A 304 7.88 -4.70 -14.63
N SER A 305 8.91 -4.31 -13.85
CA SER A 305 8.87 -4.44 -12.40
C SER A 305 7.73 -3.63 -11.80
N GLU A 306 6.94 -4.21 -10.90
CA GLU A 306 5.90 -3.49 -10.17
C GLU A 306 6.43 -2.28 -9.40
N PHE A 307 7.69 -2.31 -8.95
CA PHE A 307 8.32 -1.17 -8.30
C PHE A 307 8.45 0.06 -9.22
N THR A 308 8.52 -0.14 -10.54
CA THR A 308 8.44 0.95 -11.53
C THR A 308 7.09 1.64 -11.44
N TRP A 309 5.99 0.87 -11.37
CA TRP A 309 4.64 1.40 -11.27
C TRP A 309 4.38 2.07 -9.92
N ILE A 310 4.91 1.51 -8.84
CA ILE A 310 4.85 2.10 -7.49
C ILE A 310 5.57 3.46 -7.44
N GLU A 311 6.77 3.57 -8.01
CA GLU A 311 7.48 4.85 -8.03
C GLU A 311 6.76 5.89 -8.89
N LEU A 312 6.15 5.47 -10.01
CA LEU A 312 5.33 6.36 -10.83
C LEU A 312 4.06 6.81 -10.11
N ALA A 313 3.34 5.90 -9.44
CA ALA A 313 2.18 6.20 -8.60
C ALA A 313 2.53 7.23 -7.52
N ARG A 314 3.66 7.02 -6.82
CA ARG A 314 4.15 7.92 -5.78
C ARG A 314 4.40 9.33 -6.31
N ARG A 315 5.03 9.44 -7.49
CA ARG A 315 5.30 10.72 -8.14
C ARG A 315 4.03 11.44 -8.58
N GLN A 316 3.00 10.68 -8.98
CA GLN A 316 1.67 11.20 -9.30
C GLN A 316 0.83 11.55 -8.06
N GLY A 317 1.38 11.41 -6.84
CA GLY A 317 0.64 11.63 -5.60
C GLY A 317 -0.37 10.54 -5.25
N ARG A 318 -0.37 9.41 -5.97
CA ARG A 318 -1.28 8.28 -5.76
C ARG A 318 -0.74 7.34 -4.69
N ILE A 319 -0.52 7.88 -3.49
CA ILE A 319 0.16 7.18 -2.38
C ILE A 319 -0.62 5.94 -1.93
N GLU A 320 -1.94 6.03 -1.77
CA GLU A 320 -2.74 4.89 -1.32
C GLU A 320 -2.75 3.74 -2.34
N ARG A 321 -2.77 4.04 -3.63
CA ARG A 321 -2.61 3.02 -4.69
C ARG A 321 -1.24 2.32 -4.62
N ALA A 322 -0.18 3.09 -4.37
CA ALA A 322 1.17 2.54 -4.18
C ALA A 322 1.25 1.69 -2.90
N ARG A 323 0.60 2.12 -1.82
CA ARG A 323 0.54 1.41 -0.54
C ARG A 323 -0.11 0.05 -0.71
N VAL A 324 -1.30 0.01 -1.32
CA VAL A 324 -2.04 -1.24 -1.52
C VAL A 324 -1.24 -2.23 -2.36
N ALA A 325 -0.65 -1.78 -3.47
CA ALA A 325 0.21 -2.65 -4.28
C ALA A 325 1.37 -3.23 -3.46
N LEU A 326 2.06 -2.41 -2.66
CA LEU A 326 3.16 -2.87 -1.81
C LEU A 326 2.70 -3.84 -0.70
N ILE A 327 1.51 -3.63 -0.12
CA ILE A 327 0.95 -4.53 0.89
C ILE A 327 0.64 -5.89 0.26
N ARG A 328 -0.05 -5.91 -0.90
CA ARG A 328 -0.35 -7.15 -1.63
C ARG A 328 0.92 -7.90 -2.01
N MET A 329 1.91 -7.20 -2.57
CA MET A 329 3.22 -7.78 -2.85
C MET A 329 3.88 -8.37 -1.60
N LEU A 330 3.78 -7.70 -0.45
CA LEU A 330 4.37 -8.17 0.80
C LEU A 330 3.61 -9.37 1.38
N ASP A 331 2.29 -9.43 1.25
CA ASP A 331 1.46 -10.59 1.62
C ASP A 331 1.84 -11.83 0.78
N ASP A 332 2.08 -11.62 -0.52
CA ASP A 332 2.47 -12.68 -1.46
C ASP A 332 3.98 -13.01 -1.40
N THR A 333 4.78 -12.19 -0.73
CA THR A 333 6.23 -12.39 -0.63
C THR A 333 6.55 -13.46 0.40
N GLY A 334 7.06 -14.59 -0.08
CA GLY A 334 7.66 -15.64 0.75
C GLY A 334 9.03 -15.23 1.35
N PRO A 335 9.86 -16.20 1.77
CA PRO A 335 11.16 -15.93 2.39
C PRO A 335 12.24 -15.50 1.37
N ASP A 336 12.04 -14.35 0.72
CA ASP A 336 12.97 -13.73 -0.23
C ASP A 336 13.60 -12.47 0.38
N ALA A 337 14.87 -12.57 0.79
CA ALA A 337 15.56 -11.49 1.48
C ALA A 337 15.75 -10.23 0.60
N ASP A 338 16.01 -10.38 -0.70
CA ASP A 338 16.24 -9.22 -1.56
C ASP A 338 14.93 -8.50 -1.85
N ARG A 339 13.85 -9.26 -2.10
CA ARG A 339 12.51 -8.70 -2.28
C ARG A 339 12.00 -8.01 -1.03
N LEU A 340 12.14 -8.63 0.15
CA LEU A 340 11.74 -8.03 1.43
C LEU A 340 12.51 -6.73 1.72
N ARG A 341 13.80 -6.67 1.38
CA ARG A 341 14.61 -5.47 1.53
C ARG A 341 14.13 -4.34 0.62
N GLU A 342 13.76 -4.65 -0.63
CA GLU A 342 13.21 -3.67 -1.56
C GLU A 342 11.83 -3.18 -1.10
N LEU A 343 10.95 -4.09 -0.65
CA LEU A 343 9.63 -3.76 -0.09
C LEU A 343 9.73 -2.87 1.15
N SER A 344 10.59 -3.22 2.12
CA SER A 344 10.85 -2.40 3.32
C SER A 344 11.21 -0.96 2.95
N ARG A 345 12.12 -0.77 1.99
CA ARG A 345 12.53 0.56 1.49
C ARG A 345 11.43 1.27 0.72
N ALA A 346 10.63 0.55 -0.07
CA ALA A 346 9.53 1.15 -0.84
C ALA A 346 8.41 1.63 0.08
N LEU A 347 8.03 0.83 1.07
CA LEU A 347 7.06 1.17 2.11
C LEU A 347 7.55 2.35 2.96
N GLU A 348 8.82 2.37 3.36
CA GLU A 348 9.41 3.49 4.09
C GLU A 348 9.36 4.79 3.26
N ARG A 349 9.62 4.71 1.95
CA ARG A 349 9.59 5.87 1.03
C ARG A 349 8.19 6.50 0.88
N ILE A 350 7.13 5.71 1.00
CA ILE A 350 5.75 6.22 0.97
C ILE A 350 5.24 6.59 2.37
N GLY A 351 6.05 6.39 3.41
CA GLY A 351 5.71 6.70 4.80
C GLY A 351 4.93 5.62 5.53
N ASP A 352 4.81 4.41 4.97
CA ASP A 352 4.18 3.27 5.65
C ASP A 352 5.18 2.57 6.57
N TYR A 353 5.41 3.16 7.74
CA TYR A 353 6.39 2.63 8.69
C TYR A 353 5.95 1.29 9.32
N ALA A 354 4.65 1.02 9.41
CA ALA A 354 4.13 -0.22 9.97
C ALA A 354 4.42 -1.41 9.05
N GLN A 355 4.06 -1.29 7.77
CA GLN A 355 4.32 -2.34 6.78
C GLN A 355 5.82 -2.43 6.46
N ALA A 356 6.55 -1.31 6.46
CA ALA A 356 8.01 -1.34 6.33
C ALA A 356 8.66 -2.13 7.48
N ALA A 357 8.21 -1.92 8.72
CA ALA A 357 8.69 -2.67 9.87
C ALA A 357 8.35 -4.16 9.76
N ARG A 358 7.15 -4.51 9.27
CA ARG A 358 6.76 -5.91 8.97
C ARG A 358 7.72 -6.57 7.97
N ALA A 359 7.95 -5.92 6.82
CA ALA A 359 8.90 -6.42 5.81
C ALA A 359 10.32 -6.57 6.38
N GLN A 360 10.75 -5.60 7.18
CA GLN A 360 12.07 -5.60 7.83
C GLN A 360 12.20 -6.70 8.90
N PHE A 361 11.14 -7.01 9.63
CA PHE A 361 11.10 -8.09 10.61
C PHE A 361 11.20 -9.46 9.93
N ASN A 362 10.47 -9.66 8.83
CA ASN A 362 10.57 -10.87 8.03
C ASN A 362 11.99 -11.02 7.45
N LEU A 363 12.56 -9.94 6.91
CA LEU A 363 13.94 -9.93 6.42
C LEU A 363 14.96 -10.30 7.49
N LEU A 364 14.85 -9.72 8.70
CA LEU A 364 15.74 -9.97 9.82
C LEU A 364 15.76 -11.46 10.21
N SER A 365 14.60 -12.12 10.12
CA SER A 365 14.43 -13.55 10.45
C SER A 365 15.17 -14.49 9.49
N LEU A 366 15.54 -13.99 8.30
CA LEU A 366 16.30 -14.74 7.29
C LEU A 366 17.82 -14.54 7.39
N GLN A 367 18.32 -13.69 8.31
CA GLN A 367 19.74 -13.33 8.36
C GLN A 367 20.58 -14.27 9.24
N ASP A 368 21.58 -14.90 8.63
CA ASP A 368 22.45 -15.86 9.31
C ASP A 368 23.72 -15.26 9.89
N THR A 369 24.19 -14.11 9.38
CA THR A 369 25.41 -13.48 9.89
C THR A 369 25.13 -12.52 11.04
N ALA A 370 26.07 -12.42 11.98
CA ALA A 370 26.00 -11.45 13.08
C ALA A 370 25.93 -10.01 12.56
N TRP A 371 26.64 -9.71 11.47
CA TRP A 371 26.64 -8.39 10.84
C TRP A 371 25.27 -8.05 10.24
N ASP A 372 24.71 -8.97 9.46
CA ASP A 372 23.43 -8.73 8.77
C ASP A 372 22.29 -8.68 9.79
N ARG A 373 22.27 -9.55 10.81
CA ARG A 373 21.30 -9.43 11.91
C ARG A 373 21.37 -8.07 12.59
N ALA A 374 22.57 -7.57 12.89
CA ALA A 374 22.72 -6.26 13.51
C ALA A 374 22.31 -5.12 12.58
N SER A 375 22.67 -5.22 11.29
CA SER A 375 22.30 -4.25 10.26
C SER A 375 20.79 -4.17 10.08
N GLU A 376 20.12 -5.31 9.91
CA GLU A 376 18.68 -5.33 9.69
C GLU A 376 17.89 -5.00 10.98
N ALA A 377 18.43 -5.32 12.17
CA ALA A 377 17.79 -4.99 13.45
C ALA A 377 17.82 -3.49 13.79
N TYR A 378 18.89 -2.74 13.48
CA TYR A 378 18.87 -1.29 13.72
C TYR A 378 17.92 -0.57 12.76
N VAL A 379 17.77 -1.07 11.52
CA VAL A 379 16.78 -0.55 10.56
C VAL A 379 15.37 -0.82 11.10
N LEU A 380 15.10 -2.04 11.60
CA LEU A 380 13.82 -2.36 12.24
C LEU A 380 13.54 -1.41 13.40
N ALA A 381 14.52 -1.18 14.28
CA ALA A 381 14.35 -0.24 15.40
C ALA A 381 14.00 1.18 14.94
N ARG A 382 14.62 1.65 13.85
CA ARG A 382 14.29 2.95 13.26
C ARG A 382 12.85 2.98 12.78
N LEU A 383 12.41 1.95 12.06
CA LEU A 383 11.06 1.86 11.50
C LEU A 383 10.00 1.79 12.61
N GLU A 384 10.20 0.95 13.64
CA GLU A 384 9.28 0.84 14.78
C GLU A 384 9.16 2.18 15.54
N ARG A 385 10.29 2.89 15.73
CA ARG A 385 10.26 4.23 16.33
C ARG A 385 9.49 5.22 15.48
N ARG A 386 9.64 5.16 14.15
CA ARG A 386 8.93 6.06 13.21
C ARG A 386 7.43 5.74 13.12
N ARG A 387 7.06 4.47 13.32
CA ARG A 387 5.67 4.03 13.52
C ARG A 387 5.10 4.52 14.86
N GLY A 388 5.95 4.68 15.88
CA GLY A 388 5.57 5.11 17.23
C GLY A 388 5.59 4.00 18.29
N ASP A 389 5.95 2.76 17.93
CA ASP A 389 6.11 1.67 18.89
C ASP A 389 7.53 1.70 19.49
N LEU A 390 7.70 2.53 20.51
CA LEU A 390 8.98 2.74 21.18
C LEU A 390 9.49 1.47 21.89
N VAL A 391 8.58 0.60 22.36
CA VAL A 391 8.93 -0.65 23.02
C VAL A 391 9.45 -1.66 21.99
N ALA A 392 8.80 -1.80 20.84
CA ALA A 392 9.30 -2.62 19.74
C ALA A 392 10.65 -2.11 19.22
N ALA A 393 10.83 -0.80 19.11
CA ALA A 393 12.11 -0.20 18.77
C ALA A 393 13.22 -0.58 19.76
N GLY A 394 12.92 -0.55 21.07
CA GLY A 394 13.84 -0.98 22.13
C GLY A 394 14.25 -2.45 21.99
N ARG A 395 13.29 -3.35 21.77
CA ARG A 395 13.54 -4.79 21.53
C ARG A 395 14.40 -5.02 20.28
N ALA A 396 14.15 -4.29 19.20
CA ALA A 396 14.94 -4.38 17.98
C ALA A 396 16.39 -3.90 18.21
N LEU A 397 16.61 -2.83 18.97
CA LEU A 397 17.97 -2.40 19.35
C LEU A 397 18.67 -3.40 20.25
N GLU A 398 17.96 -4.07 21.16
CA GLU A 398 18.51 -5.16 21.96
C GLU A 398 19.03 -6.28 21.07
N ARG A 399 18.25 -6.74 20.08
CA ARG A 399 18.70 -7.71 19.08
C ARG A 399 19.93 -7.24 18.33
N ALA A 400 19.98 -5.96 17.93
CA ALA A 400 21.15 -5.38 17.26
C ALA A 400 22.40 -5.44 18.14
N ARG A 401 22.30 -5.05 19.42
CA ARG A 401 23.42 -5.11 20.39
C ARG A 401 23.87 -6.55 20.65
N ALA A 402 22.93 -7.47 20.83
CA ALA A 402 23.22 -8.89 21.07
C ALA A 402 23.95 -9.51 19.87
N ALA A 403 23.53 -9.19 18.65
CA ALA A 403 24.15 -9.70 17.42
C ALA A 403 25.63 -9.28 17.29
N VAL A 404 25.98 -8.05 17.69
CA VAL A 404 27.38 -7.57 17.67
C VAL A 404 28.18 -7.85 18.96
N GLY A 405 27.58 -8.51 19.95
CA GLY A 405 28.21 -8.81 21.24
C GLY A 405 28.45 -7.61 22.15
N ALA A 406 27.78 -6.47 21.93
CA ALA A 406 27.99 -5.25 22.73
C ALA A 406 27.53 -5.37 24.19
N GLY A 407 26.73 -6.39 24.52
CA GLY A 407 26.25 -6.67 25.88
C GLY A 407 27.10 -7.68 26.66
N GLY A 408 28.30 -8.04 26.18
CA GLY A 408 29.11 -9.11 26.77
C GLY A 408 28.66 -10.53 26.36
N THR A 409 27.72 -10.63 25.42
CA THR A 409 27.33 -11.88 24.76
C THR A 409 28.37 -12.27 23.71
N THR A 410 28.76 -13.54 23.67
CA THR A 410 29.67 -14.06 22.64
C THR A 410 29.03 -13.85 21.25
N PRO A 411 29.65 -13.08 20.34
CA PRO A 411 29.12 -12.93 18.99
C PRO A 411 29.04 -14.29 18.30
N GLY A 412 27.97 -14.54 17.55
CA GLY A 412 27.81 -15.77 16.76
C GLY A 412 28.70 -15.84 15.51
N GLY A 413 29.81 -15.12 15.46
CA GLY A 413 30.68 -15.03 14.28
C GLY A 413 31.93 -14.16 14.53
N ALA A 414 32.97 -14.41 13.74
CA ALA A 414 34.30 -13.81 13.86
C ALA A 414 34.28 -12.27 13.97
N ASP A 415 35.23 -11.74 14.76
CA ASP A 415 35.59 -10.32 14.98
C ASP A 415 35.14 -9.36 13.87
N CYS A 416 33.87 -9.00 13.88
CA CYS A 416 33.34 -7.96 13.03
C CYS A 416 33.71 -6.65 13.70
N GLN A 417 34.61 -5.87 13.08
CA GLN A 417 34.97 -4.52 13.54
C GLN A 417 33.79 -3.54 13.37
N TRP A 418 32.61 -3.86 13.91
CA TRP A 418 31.37 -3.10 13.84
C TRP A 418 31.55 -1.69 14.42
N HIS A 419 32.38 -1.57 15.46
CA HIS A 419 32.77 -0.31 16.07
C HIS A 419 33.59 0.59 15.13
N ARG A 420 34.25 0.03 14.09
CA ARG A 420 35.05 0.76 13.08
C ARG A 420 34.35 0.96 11.74
N ARG A 421 33.42 0.07 11.35
CA ARG A 421 32.81 0.02 10.01
C ARG A 421 31.46 0.74 9.88
N GLY A 422 31.24 1.82 10.62
CA GLY A 422 30.03 2.66 10.53
C GLY A 422 28.78 2.07 11.21
N LEU A 423 28.62 0.75 11.27
CA LEU A 423 27.48 0.09 11.91
C LEU A 423 27.33 0.47 13.39
N GLY A 424 28.43 0.54 14.14
CA GLY A 424 28.40 0.98 15.53
C GLY A 424 27.86 2.41 15.69
N ARG A 425 28.18 3.31 14.75
CA ARG A 425 27.61 4.66 14.72
C ARG A 425 26.09 4.60 14.56
N LEU A 426 25.60 3.80 13.62
CA LEU A 426 24.17 3.69 13.31
C LEU A 426 23.36 3.12 14.47
N ILE A 427 23.85 2.04 15.11
CA ILE A 427 23.23 1.47 16.30
C ILE A 427 23.19 2.50 17.45
N THR A 428 24.31 3.17 17.69
CA THR A 428 24.41 4.21 18.75
C THR A 428 23.47 5.38 18.47
N GLU A 429 23.38 5.83 17.22
CA GLU A 429 22.48 6.89 16.79
C GLU A 429 21.02 6.54 17.10
N GLN A 430 20.58 5.32 16.76
CA GLN A 430 19.21 4.89 17.04
C GLN A 430 18.90 4.78 18.54
N HIS A 431 19.89 4.42 19.37
CA HIS A 431 19.75 4.49 20.84
C HIS A 431 19.48 5.91 21.35
N LEU A 432 20.23 6.89 20.83
CA LEU A 432 20.06 8.29 21.25
C LEU A 432 18.74 8.87 20.74
N GLU A 433 18.35 8.53 19.52
CA GLU A 433 17.06 8.91 18.93
C GLU A 433 15.87 8.30 19.69
N LEU A 434 15.94 7.02 20.08
CA LEU A 434 14.91 6.38 20.90
C LEU A 434 14.85 6.99 22.31
N THR A 435 15.99 7.38 22.87
CA THR A 435 16.03 8.10 24.16
C THR A 435 15.25 9.42 24.09
N LEU A 436 15.44 10.19 23.02
CA LEU A 436 14.71 11.43 22.81
C LEU A 436 13.21 11.19 22.65
N ALA A 437 12.83 10.24 21.79
CA ALA A 437 11.43 9.90 21.56
C ALA A 437 10.72 9.42 22.84
N ALA A 438 11.38 8.57 23.63
CA ALA A 438 10.85 8.10 24.92
C ALA A 438 10.70 9.24 25.93
N ALA A 439 11.68 10.17 26.00
CA ALA A 439 11.57 11.34 26.87
C ALA A 439 10.44 12.28 26.45
N GLU A 440 10.25 12.50 25.14
CA GLU A 440 9.15 13.29 24.58
C GLU A 440 7.78 12.65 24.86
N ALA A 441 7.69 11.31 24.81
CA ALA A 441 6.49 10.55 25.16
C ALA A 441 6.25 10.42 26.67
N GLY A 442 7.18 10.89 27.52
CA GLY A 442 7.09 10.79 28.97
C GLY A 442 7.45 9.41 29.55
N ASP A 443 7.95 8.47 28.73
CA ASP A 443 8.42 7.16 29.18
C ASP A 443 9.84 7.27 29.78
N ALA A 444 9.86 7.65 31.06
CA ALA A 444 11.12 7.91 31.77
C ALA A 444 11.96 6.66 32.03
N GLU A 445 11.34 5.49 32.10
CA GLU A 445 12.04 4.21 32.28
C GLU A 445 12.78 3.83 31.00
N LEU A 446 12.06 3.80 29.87
CA LEU A 446 12.65 3.49 28.57
C LEU A 446 13.72 4.49 28.17
N ALA A 447 13.49 5.78 28.41
CA ALA A 447 14.46 6.83 28.10
C ALA A 447 15.78 6.63 28.87
N ARG A 448 15.72 6.38 30.18
CA ARG A 448 16.92 6.14 31.00
C ARG A 448 17.64 4.86 30.62
N ALA A 449 16.90 3.76 30.45
CA ALA A 449 17.47 2.47 30.07
C ALA A 449 18.17 2.56 28.70
N THR A 450 17.52 3.18 27.72
CA THR A 450 18.08 3.36 26.37
C THR A 450 19.29 4.27 26.37
N MET A 451 19.28 5.35 27.16
CA MET A 451 20.43 6.25 27.31
C MET A 451 21.64 5.55 27.93
N GLY A 452 21.41 4.69 28.93
CA GLY A 452 22.47 3.88 29.54
C GLY A 452 23.20 3.03 28.50
N HIS A 453 22.46 2.34 27.64
CA HIS A 453 23.01 1.58 26.52
C HIS A 453 23.74 2.47 25.50
N GLY A 454 23.15 3.61 25.13
CA GLY A 454 23.76 4.57 24.21
C GLY A 454 25.11 5.08 24.70
N ARG A 455 25.27 5.31 26.01
CA ARG A 455 26.54 5.72 26.61
C ARG A 455 27.62 4.65 26.49
N LEU A 456 27.29 3.40 26.83
CA LEU A 456 28.23 2.27 26.70
C LEU A 456 28.72 2.11 25.26
N LEU A 457 27.83 2.30 24.28
CA LEU A 457 28.18 2.25 22.87
C LEU A 457 29.07 3.42 22.45
N LEU A 458 28.79 4.65 22.91
CA LEU A 458 29.63 5.83 22.65
C LEU A 458 31.08 5.65 23.12
N ASP A 459 31.27 4.97 24.25
CA ASP A 459 32.60 4.66 24.80
C ASP A 459 33.33 3.56 23.98
N THR A 460 32.60 2.81 23.15
CA THR A 460 33.10 1.65 22.39
C THR A 460 33.35 1.96 20.90
N VAL A 461 32.53 2.81 20.28
CA VAL A 461 32.65 3.14 18.85
C VAL A 461 33.90 3.97 18.55
N GLY A 462 34.36 3.95 17.29
CA GLY A 462 35.50 4.76 16.86
C GLY A 462 35.32 6.26 17.16
N LYS A 463 36.42 6.96 17.47
CA LYS A 463 36.42 8.37 17.91
C LYS A 463 35.69 9.32 16.95
N GLU A 464 35.86 9.14 15.63
CA GLU A 464 35.16 9.96 14.63
C GLU A 464 33.63 9.73 14.65
N SER A 465 33.19 8.48 14.87
CA SER A 465 31.77 8.16 15.04
C SER A 465 31.19 8.79 16.30
N ALA A 466 31.89 8.69 17.44
CA ALA A 466 31.47 9.31 18.69
C ALA A 466 31.41 10.85 18.56
N LYS A 467 32.40 11.45 17.90
CA LYS A 467 32.43 12.88 17.61
C LYS A 467 31.25 13.33 16.75
N ALA A 468 30.91 12.57 15.71
CA ALA A 468 29.74 12.84 14.86
C ALA A 468 28.42 12.81 15.65
N LEU A 469 28.32 11.97 16.68
CA LEU A 469 27.11 11.83 17.52
C LEU A 469 27.08 12.77 18.74
N SER A 470 28.12 13.57 18.97
CA SER A 470 28.27 14.40 20.18
C SER A 470 27.07 15.34 20.44
N ARG A 471 26.55 15.99 19.40
CA ARG A 471 25.37 16.88 19.52
C ARG A 471 24.12 16.10 19.90
N LEU A 472 23.88 14.96 19.25
CA LEU A 472 22.72 14.11 19.52
C LEU A 472 22.80 13.52 20.94
N SER A 473 23.97 13.04 21.35
CA SER A 473 24.24 12.54 22.69
C SER A 473 23.98 13.60 23.77
N THR A 474 24.43 14.83 23.53
CA THR A 474 24.19 15.95 24.45
C THR A 474 22.70 16.23 24.60
N ARG A 475 21.95 16.28 23.49
CA ARG A 475 20.48 16.47 23.52
C ARG A 475 19.79 15.34 24.29
N ALA A 476 20.11 14.09 24.01
CA ALA A 476 19.53 12.93 24.70
C ALA A 476 19.81 12.96 26.21
N LYS A 477 21.05 13.31 26.61
CA LYS A 477 21.42 13.47 28.02
C LYS A 477 20.56 14.53 28.72
N TRP A 478 20.35 15.68 28.09
CA TRP A 478 19.52 16.75 28.66
C TRP A 478 18.04 16.38 28.73
N ALA A 479 17.52 15.68 27.72
CA ALA A 479 16.14 15.18 27.74
C ALA A 479 15.90 14.25 28.94
N VAL A 480 16.81 13.31 29.20
CA VAL A 480 16.72 12.41 30.36
C VAL A 480 16.86 13.16 31.68
N ALA A 481 17.75 14.16 31.77
CA ALA A 481 17.92 14.97 32.97
C ALA A 481 16.67 15.82 33.30
N GLY A 482 15.85 16.15 32.31
CA GLY A 482 14.59 16.87 32.48
C GLY A 482 13.42 15.99 32.96
N LEU A 483 13.54 14.67 32.96
CA LEU A 483 12.50 13.75 33.40
C LEU A 483 12.44 13.69 34.94
N ARG A 484 11.22 13.75 35.51
CA ARG A 484 11.01 13.63 36.96
C ARG A 484 11.61 12.33 37.51
N PRO A 485 12.25 12.36 38.70
CA PRO A 485 12.85 11.16 39.29
C PRO A 485 11.78 10.08 39.51
N PRO A 486 12.15 8.79 39.40
CA PRO A 486 11.21 7.70 39.64
C PRO A 486 10.75 7.75 41.10
N GLY A 487 9.45 7.91 41.32
CA GLY A 487 8.83 7.96 42.65
C GLY A 487 8.46 9.35 43.20
N ALA A 488 8.36 10.38 42.35
CA ALA A 488 7.90 11.73 42.71
C ALA A 488 6.51 12.07 42.16
#